data_AF-A0A0C2GB17-F1
#
_entry.id   AF-A0A0C2GB17-F1
#
_cell.length_a   1.000
_cell.length_b   1.000
_cell.length_c   1.000
_cell.angle_alpha   90.00
_cell.angle_beta   90.00
_cell.angle_gamma   90.00
#
_symmetry.space_group_name_H-M   'P 1'
#
loop_
_entity.id
_entity.type
_entity.pdbx_description
1 polymer ?
#
loop_
_entity_poly.entity_id
_entity_poly.type
_entity_poly.pdbx_seq_one_letter_code
_entity_poly.pdbx_strand_id
1 'polypeptide(L)'
;MEVVSKCSQTEHWEDLVRFLQMARKKSRESYIETELVYALAKTGRLTELEEFISGPNHAQIGQIGDRCFDNGMFEAAKILFNNISNFAKLSVTLVRLGEYQGAVDAARKANSTKTWKQVCFACVENGEFRLAQICGLHIVVHADELEELNNFYQDRGHFEELIGLLEAALGLERAHMGMFTELAILYSKYKPEKMREHLELFWSRVNIPKVLRAAEQAHLWAELVFLYDKYEEYDNAALTMMQHPTESWREQHFKEVIAKVANVELYYKAMQFYLDYKPLLINDLLAVLSPRLDHSRTVQFFSKLKHIPLIKPYLKQVQNLNNKAINEALNQLLIDEQRCLRVQEDHAGLRASIDSHDNFDNISLAQQLENHPLVEFRRISAYLFKGNNRWKQSIELCKKDKLYKVSIEVFLSIVYGLFHTSQQFFLM
;
A
#
# COMPACT_ATOMS: atom_id res chain seq x y z
N MET A 1 -17.79 69.41 3.62
CA MET A 1 -16.81 68.56 2.90
C MET A 1 -15.43 69.22 2.77
N GLU A 2 -15.30 70.46 2.29
CA GLU A 2 -13.99 71.14 2.15
C GLU A 2 -13.19 71.29 3.45
N VAL A 3 -13.85 71.57 4.58
CA VAL A 3 -13.20 71.71 5.90
C VAL A 3 -12.57 70.38 6.34
N VAL A 4 -13.25 69.26 6.13
CA VAL A 4 -12.74 67.92 6.47
C VAL A 4 -11.53 67.57 5.59
N SER A 5 -11.57 67.89 4.29
CA SER A 5 -10.46 67.65 3.38
C SER A 5 -9.22 68.49 3.75
N LYS A 6 -9.40 69.78 4.08
CA LYS A 6 -8.29 70.64 4.56
C LYS A 6 -7.73 70.17 5.90
N CYS A 7 -8.58 69.87 6.87
CA CYS A 7 -8.11 69.39 8.19
C CYS A 7 -7.42 68.02 8.10
N SER A 8 -7.84 67.16 7.18
CA SER A 8 -7.17 65.89 6.88
C SER A 8 -5.79 66.10 6.27
N GLN A 9 -5.63 67.11 5.40
CA GLN A 9 -4.32 67.48 4.81
C GLN A 9 -3.37 68.17 5.78
N THR A 10 -3.90 68.91 6.76
CA THR A 10 -3.09 69.64 7.75
C THR A 10 -2.86 68.87 9.06
N GLU A 11 -3.33 67.61 9.15
CA GLU A 11 -3.22 66.72 10.32
C GLU A 11 -3.73 67.28 11.67
N HIS A 12 -4.54 68.33 11.64
CA HIS A 12 -5.14 68.94 12.84
C HIS A 12 -6.42 68.19 13.26
N TRP A 13 -6.24 66.95 13.72
CA TRP A 13 -7.34 66.04 14.06
C TRP A 13 -8.07 66.41 15.36
N GLU A 14 -7.39 66.97 16.36
CA GLU A 14 -8.02 67.34 17.64
C GLU A 14 -9.03 68.49 17.51
N ASP A 15 -8.67 69.53 16.76
CA ASP A 15 -9.57 70.67 16.50
C ASP A 15 -10.71 70.26 15.57
N LEU A 16 -10.47 69.32 14.66
CA LEU A 16 -11.50 68.73 13.82
C LEU A 16 -12.53 67.96 14.66
N VAL A 17 -12.11 67.16 15.64
CA VAL A 17 -13.03 66.47 16.57
C VAL A 17 -13.94 67.47 17.30
N ARG A 18 -13.38 68.54 17.87
CA ARG A 18 -14.17 69.58 18.56
C ARG A 18 -15.16 70.28 17.63
N PHE A 19 -14.72 70.60 16.42
CA PHE A 19 -15.57 71.24 15.41
C PHE A 19 -16.73 70.31 14.99
N LEU A 20 -16.45 69.03 14.73
CA LEU A 20 -17.45 68.04 14.32
C LEU A 20 -18.42 67.69 15.46
N GLN A 21 -17.98 67.67 16.72
CA GLN A 21 -18.87 67.53 17.88
C GLN A 21 -19.88 68.69 17.99
N MET A 22 -19.44 69.92 17.71
CA MET A 22 -20.34 71.08 17.66
C MET A 22 -21.24 71.05 16.43
N ALA A 23 -20.73 70.60 15.28
CA ALA A 23 -21.52 70.46 14.05
C ALA A 23 -22.66 69.45 14.21
N ARG A 24 -22.44 68.34 14.93
CA ARG A 24 -23.47 67.34 15.25
C ARG A 24 -24.67 67.92 16.00
N LYS A 25 -24.47 68.92 16.86
CA LYS A 25 -25.57 69.59 17.59
C LYS A 25 -26.48 70.40 16.64
N LYS A 26 -25.95 70.87 15.51
CA LYS A 26 -26.68 71.67 14.52
C LYS A 26 -27.28 70.82 13.40
N SER A 27 -26.57 69.78 12.95
CA SER A 27 -26.98 68.91 11.84
C SER A 27 -26.48 67.47 12.08
N ARG A 28 -27.42 66.53 12.25
CA ARG A 28 -27.12 65.09 12.37
C ARG A 28 -27.09 64.43 10.99
N GLU A 29 -26.07 64.77 10.20
CA GLU A 29 -25.85 64.16 8.89
C GLU A 29 -24.92 62.95 8.99
N SER A 30 -25.22 61.90 8.23
CA SER A 30 -24.43 60.66 8.18
C SER A 30 -22.95 60.93 7.86
N TYR A 31 -22.64 61.85 6.94
CA TYR A 31 -21.27 62.20 6.57
C TYR A 31 -20.48 62.84 7.74
N ILE A 32 -21.11 63.74 8.50
CA ILE A 32 -20.48 64.43 9.63
C ILE A 32 -20.20 63.44 10.76
N GLU A 33 -21.16 62.56 11.08
CA GLU A 33 -20.96 61.51 12.08
C GLU A 33 -19.91 60.48 11.64
N THR A 34 -19.83 60.18 10.34
CA THR A 34 -18.83 59.26 9.78
C THR A 34 -17.41 59.82 9.91
N GLU A 35 -17.20 61.08 9.52
CA GLU A 35 -15.88 61.72 9.63
C GLU A 35 -15.49 62.03 11.09
N LEU A 36 -16.47 62.24 11.98
CA LEU A 36 -16.22 62.37 13.42
C LEU A 36 -15.67 61.07 14.02
N VAL A 37 -16.27 59.92 13.70
CA VAL A 37 -15.79 58.61 14.18
C VAL A 37 -14.38 58.32 13.66
N TYR A 38 -14.08 58.67 12.40
CA TYR A 38 -12.72 58.54 11.86
C TYR A 38 -11.71 59.47 12.55
N ALA A 39 -12.09 60.73 12.81
CA ALA A 39 -11.24 61.67 13.54
C ALA A 39 -10.99 61.22 14.99
N LEU A 40 -12.02 60.71 15.67
CA LEU A 40 -11.91 60.13 17.02
C LEU A 40 -10.93 58.94 17.03
N ALA A 41 -11.03 58.04 16.05
CA ALA A 41 -10.10 56.92 15.88
C ALA A 41 -8.65 57.40 15.67
N LYS A 42 -8.43 58.43 14.83
CA LYS A 42 -7.12 59.04 14.61
C LYS A 42 -6.53 59.71 15.86
N THR A 43 -7.36 60.29 16.72
CA THR A 43 -6.93 60.95 17.96
C THR A 43 -6.67 59.99 19.13
N GLY A 44 -6.92 58.68 18.97
CA GLY A 44 -6.68 57.69 20.03
C GLY A 44 -7.66 57.76 21.20
N ARG A 45 -8.78 58.50 21.08
CA ARG A 45 -9.80 58.61 22.14
C ARG A 45 -10.79 57.45 22.06
N LEU A 46 -10.32 56.26 22.43
CA LEU A 46 -11.06 55.00 22.31
C LEU A 46 -12.33 54.96 23.18
N THR A 47 -12.32 55.57 24.35
CA THR A 47 -13.49 55.64 25.26
C THR A 47 -14.61 56.49 24.67
N GLU A 48 -14.28 57.69 24.15
CA GLU A 48 -15.24 58.55 23.46
C GLU A 48 -15.79 57.88 22.19
N LEU A 49 -14.97 57.06 21.52
CA LEU A 49 -15.39 56.27 20.37
C LEU A 49 -16.41 55.17 20.77
N GLU A 50 -16.17 54.43 21.85
CA GLU A 50 -17.08 53.37 22.35
C GLU A 50 -18.43 53.94 22.81
N GLU A 51 -18.40 55.04 23.57
CA GLU A 51 -19.63 55.75 23.97
C GLU A 51 -20.40 56.28 22.76
N PHE A 52 -19.69 56.74 21.73
CA PHE A 52 -20.33 57.25 20.51
C PHE A 52 -20.98 56.13 19.70
N ILE A 53 -20.35 54.96 19.63
CA ILE A 53 -20.86 53.84 18.83
C ILE A 53 -21.99 53.10 19.55
N SER A 54 -21.97 53.04 20.89
CA SER A 54 -23.05 52.42 21.68
C SER A 54 -24.35 53.26 21.68
N GLY A 55 -24.26 54.55 21.38
CA GLY A 55 -25.41 55.43 21.19
C GLY A 55 -26.04 55.36 19.79
N PRO A 56 -27.28 55.88 19.60
CA PRO A 56 -27.92 55.93 18.29
C PRO A 56 -27.14 56.86 17.34
N ASN A 57 -26.67 56.28 16.23
CA ASN A 57 -25.83 56.94 15.23
C ASN A 57 -26.33 56.66 13.79
N HIS A 58 -26.00 57.57 12.86
CA HIS A 58 -26.22 57.42 11.41
C HIS A 58 -24.89 57.28 10.65
N ALA A 59 -23.79 57.01 11.37
CA ALA A 59 -22.46 56.90 10.80
C ALA A 59 -22.32 55.64 9.93
N GLN A 60 -21.56 55.73 8.84
CA GLN A 60 -21.21 54.58 8.00
C GLN A 60 -20.02 53.83 8.62
N ILE A 61 -20.27 53.13 9.73
CA ILE A 61 -19.24 52.49 10.56
C ILE A 61 -18.38 51.50 9.75
N GLY A 62 -18.97 50.80 8.77
CA GLY A 62 -18.25 49.82 7.94
C GLY A 62 -17.12 50.41 7.09
N GLN A 63 -17.37 51.55 6.43
CA GLN A 63 -16.34 52.22 5.61
C GLN A 63 -15.22 52.79 6.49
N ILE A 64 -15.56 53.23 7.69
CA ILE A 64 -14.56 53.74 8.64
C ILE A 64 -13.73 52.60 9.19
N GLY A 65 -14.35 51.46 9.53
CA GLY A 65 -13.63 50.26 9.94
C GLY A 65 -12.58 49.85 8.90
N ASP A 66 -12.93 49.89 7.62
CA ASP A 66 -12.02 49.62 6.51
C ASP A 66 -10.89 50.65 6.42
N ARG A 67 -11.21 51.94 6.47
CA ARG A 67 -10.19 53.00 6.51
C ARG A 67 -9.28 52.92 7.73
N CYS A 68 -9.81 52.57 8.90
CA CYS A 68 -9.03 52.41 10.13
C CYS A 68 -8.09 51.20 10.02
N PHE A 69 -8.55 50.12 9.40
CA PHE A 69 -7.74 48.94 9.11
C PHE A 69 -6.58 49.28 8.17
N ASP A 70 -6.85 49.99 7.08
CA ASP A 70 -5.83 50.37 6.08
C ASP A 70 -4.77 51.32 6.67
N ASN A 71 -5.16 52.15 7.64
CA ASN A 71 -4.23 53.04 8.36
C ASN A 71 -3.50 52.38 9.54
N GLY A 72 -3.69 51.08 9.78
CA GLY A 72 -3.03 50.34 10.87
C GLY A 72 -3.57 50.62 12.27
N MET A 73 -4.75 51.26 12.40
CA MET A 73 -5.38 51.59 13.68
C MET A 73 -6.24 50.42 14.16
N PHE A 74 -5.60 49.32 14.51
CA PHE A 74 -6.29 48.07 14.76
C PHE A 74 -7.15 48.09 16.04
N GLU A 75 -6.77 48.83 17.08
CA GLU A 75 -7.56 48.96 18.32
C GLU A 75 -8.90 49.65 18.09
N ALA A 76 -8.91 50.75 17.34
CA ALA A 76 -10.13 51.44 16.94
C ALA A 76 -10.97 50.56 15.99
N ALA A 77 -10.32 49.86 15.05
CA ALA A 77 -10.99 48.95 14.12
C ALA A 77 -11.67 47.77 14.84
N LYS A 78 -11.08 47.25 15.92
CA LYS A 78 -11.67 46.20 16.77
C LYS A 78 -13.02 46.63 17.34
N ILE A 79 -13.09 47.83 17.92
CA ILE A 79 -14.31 48.39 18.50
C ILE A 79 -15.38 48.57 17.41
N LEU A 80 -14.98 49.12 16.26
CA LEU A 80 -15.87 49.37 15.12
C LEU A 80 -16.45 48.06 14.56
N PHE A 81 -15.61 47.06 14.26
CA PHE A 81 -16.06 45.80 13.68
C PHE A 81 -16.86 44.92 14.65
N ASN A 82 -16.60 44.99 15.95
CA ASN A 82 -17.40 44.30 16.95
C ASN A 82 -18.83 44.85 16.99
N ASN A 83 -19.01 46.17 16.90
CA ASN A 83 -20.33 46.80 16.85
C ASN A 83 -21.10 46.52 15.56
N ILE A 84 -20.41 46.41 14.42
CA ILE A 84 -21.04 46.03 13.12
C ILE A 84 -21.35 44.53 13.05
N SER A 85 -20.86 43.72 14.01
CA SER A 85 -20.89 42.25 13.92
C SER A 85 -20.18 41.71 12.68
N ASN A 86 -19.24 42.45 12.10
CA ASN A 86 -18.41 41.96 10.99
C ASN A 86 -17.23 41.15 11.54
N PHE A 87 -17.53 39.93 11.96
CA PHE A 87 -16.58 39.06 12.62
C PHE A 87 -15.41 38.61 11.72
N ALA A 88 -15.60 38.63 10.39
CA ALA A 88 -14.55 38.27 9.44
C ALA A 88 -13.40 39.28 9.49
N LYS A 89 -13.70 40.57 9.30
CA LYS A 89 -12.68 41.62 9.39
C LYS A 89 -12.17 41.82 10.82
N LEU A 90 -13.04 41.61 11.82
CA LEU A 90 -12.65 41.61 13.23
C LEU A 90 -11.56 40.56 13.52
N SER A 91 -11.72 39.33 13.02
CA SER A 91 -10.72 38.27 13.23
C SER A 91 -9.36 38.67 12.67
N VAL A 92 -9.32 39.29 11.49
CA VAL A 92 -8.08 39.78 10.87
C VAL A 92 -7.46 40.93 11.66
N THR A 93 -8.26 41.88 12.17
CA THR A 93 -7.75 42.94 13.06
C THR A 93 -7.15 42.38 14.33
N LEU A 94 -7.79 41.39 14.95
CA LEU A 94 -7.33 40.78 16.20
C LEU A 94 -6.04 39.99 16.00
N VAL A 95 -5.90 39.31 14.86
CA VAL A 95 -4.64 38.68 14.44
C VAL A 95 -3.52 39.72 14.33
N ARG A 96 -3.77 40.88 13.70
CA ARG A 96 -2.78 41.95 13.56
C ARG A 96 -2.40 42.60 14.90
N LEU A 97 -3.30 42.57 15.88
CA LEU A 97 -3.04 43.01 17.26
C LEU A 97 -2.29 41.98 18.11
N GLY A 98 -2.10 40.74 17.63
CA GLY A 98 -1.53 39.64 18.42
C GLY A 98 -2.50 39.03 19.43
N GLU A 99 -3.78 39.41 19.41
CA GLU A 99 -4.82 38.84 20.28
C GLU A 99 -5.44 37.58 19.65
N TYR A 100 -4.69 36.46 19.63
CA TYR A 100 -5.11 35.24 18.94
C TYR A 100 -6.36 34.59 19.55
N GLN A 101 -6.50 34.57 20.88
CA GLN A 101 -7.67 33.98 21.53
C GLN A 101 -8.98 34.67 21.08
N GLY A 102 -8.97 36.01 21.06
CA GLY A 102 -10.11 36.79 20.56
C GLY A 102 -10.36 36.58 19.08
N ALA A 103 -9.30 36.40 18.28
CA ALA A 103 -9.42 36.12 16.85
C ALA A 103 -10.11 34.78 16.58
N VAL A 104 -9.80 33.72 17.35
CA VAL A 104 -10.46 32.41 17.25
C VAL A 104 -11.95 32.51 17.59
N ASP A 105 -12.30 33.23 18.64
CA ASP A 105 -13.71 33.41 19.04
C ASP A 105 -14.48 34.24 18.00
N ALA A 106 -13.84 35.25 17.39
CA ALA A 106 -14.41 35.99 16.27
C ALA A 106 -14.59 35.10 15.03
N ALA A 107 -13.60 34.25 14.69
CA ALA A 107 -13.71 33.30 13.59
C ALA A 107 -14.85 32.30 13.80
N ARG A 108 -15.07 31.84 15.04
CA ARG A 108 -16.21 30.98 15.40
C ARG A 108 -17.55 31.65 15.15
N LYS A 109 -17.68 32.95 15.46
CA LYS A 109 -18.89 33.73 15.18
C LYS A 109 -19.08 34.01 13.68
N ALA A 110 -17.98 34.21 12.94
CA ALA A 110 -18.02 34.43 11.50
C ALA A 110 -18.42 33.18 10.71
N ASN A 111 -18.02 31.99 11.19
CA ASN A 111 -18.29 30.68 10.60
C ASN A 111 -17.97 30.61 9.09
N SER A 112 -16.88 31.22 8.66
CA SER A 112 -16.41 31.20 7.28
C SER A 112 -15.09 30.43 7.17
N THR A 113 -14.96 29.57 6.17
CA THR A 113 -13.71 28.83 5.92
C THR A 113 -12.54 29.76 5.67
N LYS A 114 -12.76 30.85 4.93
CA LYS A 114 -11.74 31.87 4.65
C LYS A 114 -11.19 32.52 5.91
N THR A 115 -12.06 32.85 6.87
CA THR A 115 -11.65 33.49 8.13
C THR A 115 -10.88 32.50 9.00
N TRP A 116 -11.34 31.24 9.07
CA TRP A 116 -10.60 30.19 9.78
C TRP A 116 -9.20 30.00 9.22
N LYS A 117 -9.05 29.96 7.88
CA LYS A 117 -7.74 29.85 7.23
C LYS A 117 -6.81 30.99 7.59
N GLN A 118 -7.28 32.23 7.49
CA GLN A 118 -6.46 33.41 7.81
C GLN A 118 -5.99 33.39 9.26
N VAL A 119 -6.88 33.07 10.20
CA VAL A 119 -6.53 32.99 11.63
C VAL A 119 -5.58 31.81 11.88
N CYS A 120 -5.83 30.64 11.29
CA CYS A 120 -4.98 29.46 11.44
C CYS A 120 -3.55 29.73 10.94
N PHE A 121 -3.42 30.27 9.72
CA PHE A 121 -2.12 30.58 9.13
C PHE A 121 -1.31 31.57 9.97
N ALA A 122 -1.98 32.60 10.50
CA ALA A 122 -1.34 33.54 11.39
C ALA A 122 -0.97 32.92 12.76
N CYS A 123 -1.81 32.05 13.32
CA CYS A 123 -1.45 31.33 14.56
C CYS A 123 -0.21 30.44 14.36
N VAL A 124 -0.08 29.80 13.19
CA VAL A 124 1.11 28.99 12.85
C VAL A 124 2.35 29.88 12.65
N GLU A 125 2.22 31.07 12.05
CA GLU A 125 3.35 32.03 11.93
C GLU A 125 3.95 32.39 13.28
N ASN A 126 3.08 32.53 14.28
CA ASN A 126 3.44 33.04 15.59
C ASN A 126 3.71 31.93 16.62
N GLY A 127 3.65 30.65 16.22
CA GLY A 127 3.93 29.51 17.10
C GLY A 127 2.82 29.14 18.09
N GLU A 128 1.62 29.69 17.94
CA GLU A 128 0.46 29.42 18.80
C GLU A 128 -0.29 28.16 18.35
N PHE A 129 0.36 26.99 18.49
CA PHE A 129 -0.13 25.73 17.91
C PHE A 129 -1.44 25.23 18.52
N ARG A 130 -1.67 25.47 19.82
CA ARG A 130 -2.92 25.06 20.48
C ARG A 130 -4.14 25.75 19.88
N LEU A 131 -4.03 27.03 19.54
CA LEU A 131 -5.09 27.80 18.89
C LEU A 131 -5.19 27.45 17.40
N ALA A 132 -4.04 27.24 16.75
CA ALA A 132 -3.99 26.77 15.37
C ALA A 132 -4.70 25.42 15.21
N GLN A 133 -4.57 24.50 16.18
CA GLN A 133 -5.24 23.20 16.17
C GLN A 133 -6.76 23.35 16.16
N ILE A 134 -7.32 24.18 17.05
CA ILE A 134 -8.77 24.43 17.11
C ILE A 134 -9.25 25.03 15.77
N CYS A 135 -8.52 25.98 15.21
CA CYS A 135 -8.87 26.59 13.93
C CYS A 135 -8.78 25.58 12.79
N GLY A 136 -7.70 24.79 12.74
CA GLY A 136 -7.46 23.83 11.68
C GLY A 136 -8.45 22.68 11.68
N LEU A 137 -8.98 22.25 12.84
CA LEU A 137 -10.08 21.29 12.91
C LEU A 137 -11.34 21.76 12.17
N HIS A 138 -11.61 23.07 12.13
CA HIS A 138 -12.73 23.62 11.35
C HIS A 138 -12.41 23.72 9.85
N ILE A 139 -11.14 23.74 9.45
CA ILE A 139 -10.70 23.84 8.05
C ILE A 139 -10.64 22.44 7.42
N VAL A 140 -10.00 21.47 8.08
CA VAL A 140 -9.75 20.11 7.54
C VAL A 140 -11.02 19.32 7.25
N VAL A 141 -12.17 19.74 7.76
CA VAL A 141 -13.46 19.14 7.40
C VAL A 141 -13.82 19.41 5.92
N HIS A 142 -13.27 20.47 5.33
CA HIS A 142 -13.45 20.84 3.93
C HIS A 142 -12.35 20.24 3.07
N ALA A 143 -12.70 19.27 2.21
CA ALA A 143 -11.74 18.55 1.39
C ALA A 143 -10.93 19.44 0.44
N ASP A 144 -11.56 20.46 -0.14
CA ASP A 144 -10.93 21.36 -1.12
C ASP A 144 -9.82 22.22 -0.50
N GLU A 145 -9.87 22.45 0.82
CA GLU A 145 -8.93 23.32 1.55
C GLU A 145 -7.78 22.54 2.19
N LEU A 146 -7.86 21.20 2.20
CA LEU A 146 -6.89 20.33 2.89
C LEU A 146 -5.50 20.39 2.24
N GLU A 147 -5.44 20.45 0.91
CA GLU A 147 -4.18 20.48 0.16
C GLU A 147 -3.39 21.76 0.45
N GLU A 148 -4.07 22.92 0.44
CA GLU A 148 -3.43 24.21 0.74
C GLU A 148 -2.94 24.27 2.19
N LEU A 149 -3.75 23.79 3.15
CA LEU A 149 -3.35 23.70 4.55
C LEU A 149 -2.11 22.81 4.73
N ASN A 150 -2.06 21.67 4.02
CA ASN A 150 -0.96 20.73 4.10
C ASN A 150 0.35 21.36 3.58
N ASN A 151 0.31 21.99 2.40
CA ASN A 151 1.47 22.69 1.84
C ASN A 151 1.97 23.79 2.78
N PHE A 152 1.06 24.58 3.36
CA PHE A 152 1.42 25.66 4.28
C PHE A 152 2.14 25.17 5.55
N TYR A 153 1.69 24.07 6.14
CA TYR A 153 2.35 23.47 7.30
C TYR A 153 3.69 22.83 6.92
N GLN A 154 3.76 22.19 5.74
CA GLN A 154 4.98 21.53 5.25
C GLN A 154 6.09 22.53 4.91
N ASP A 155 5.77 23.63 4.23
CA ASP A 155 6.73 24.68 3.84
C ASP A 155 7.46 25.31 5.04
N ARG A 156 6.83 25.23 6.22
CA ARG A 156 7.36 25.77 7.48
C ARG A 156 7.99 24.74 8.39
N GLY A 157 7.90 23.46 8.03
CA GLY A 157 8.47 22.36 8.80
C GLY A 157 7.68 21.95 10.04
N HIS A 158 6.42 22.38 10.21
CA HIS A 158 5.61 22.04 11.38
C HIS A 158 4.84 20.72 11.20
N PHE A 159 5.58 19.62 10.94
CA PHE A 159 4.99 18.33 10.60
C PHE A 159 4.31 17.63 11.79
N GLU A 160 4.89 17.74 12.99
CA GLU A 160 4.34 17.15 14.23
C GLU A 160 2.95 17.69 14.55
N GLU A 161 2.80 19.01 14.47
CA GLU A 161 1.53 19.69 14.75
C GLU A 161 0.47 19.37 13.69
N LEU A 162 0.88 19.24 12.42
CA LEU A 162 -0.03 18.81 11.36
C LEU A 162 -0.52 17.38 11.56
N ILE A 163 0.38 16.47 11.94
CA ILE A 163 0.01 15.08 12.26
C ILE A 163 -0.95 15.06 13.44
N GLY A 164 -0.66 15.77 14.54
CA GLY A 164 -1.54 15.85 15.71
C GLY A 164 -2.91 16.47 15.39
N LEU A 165 -2.94 17.44 14.48
CA LEU A 165 -4.17 18.04 14.00
C LEU A 165 -5.02 17.04 13.22
N LEU A 166 -4.42 16.30 12.30
CA LEU A 166 -5.12 15.28 11.52
C LEU A 166 -5.58 14.12 12.40
N GLU A 167 -4.74 13.62 13.32
CA GLU A 167 -5.12 12.58 14.30
C GLU A 167 -6.39 12.96 15.07
N ALA A 168 -6.48 14.20 15.56
CA ALA A 168 -7.69 14.71 16.22
C ALA A 168 -8.88 14.84 15.25
N ALA A 169 -8.62 15.24 14.01
CA ALA A 169 -9.64 15.45 13.00
C ALA A 169 -10.27 14.14 12.50
N LEU A 170 -9.56 13.01 12.54
CA LEU A 170 -10.09 11.69 12.20
C LEU A 170 -11.26 11.27 13.11
N GLY A 171 -11.31 11.78 14.35
CA GLY A 171 -12.39 11.53 15.30
C GLY A 171 -13.67 12.33 15.04
N LEU A 172 -13.66 13.26 14.08
CA LEU A 172 -14.84 14.06 13.75
C LEU A 172 -15.82 13.29 12.85
N GLU A 173 -17.13 13.46 13.07
CA GLU A 173 -18.18 12.82 12.26
C GLU A 173 -18.09 13.18 10.77
N ARG A 174 -17.57 14.36 10.45
CA ARG A 174 -17.42 14.87 9.07
C ARG A 174 -16.09 14.50 8.42
N ALA A 175 -15.36 13.52 8.95
CA ALA A 175 -14.09 13.07 8.38
C ALA A 175 -14.30 12.46 6.97
N HIS A 176 -13.46 12.86 6.01
CA HIS A 176 -13.53 12.40 4.62
C HIS A 176 -12.23 11.70 4.20
N MET A 177 -12.25 11.00 3.05
CA MET A 177 -11.13 10.15 2.56
C MET A 177 -9.79 10.90 2.43
N GLY A 178 -9.82 12.19 2.07
CA GLY A 178 -8.64 13.03 1.94
C GLY A 178 -7.81 13.08 3.22
N MET A 179 -8.46 13.18 4.39
CA MET A 179 -7.80 13.27 5.68
C MET A 179 -6.99 12.01 6.00
N PHE A 180 -7.57 10.82 5.76
CA PHE A 180 -6.88 9.54 5.98
C PHE A 180 -5.71 9.35 5.01
N THR A 181 -5.87 9.83 3.78
CA THR A 181 -4.85 9.72 2.73
C THR A 181 -3.66 10.63 3.01
N GLU A 182 -3.91 11.90 3.32
CA GLU A 182 -2.84 12.85 3.65
C GLU A 182 -2.12 12.47 4.95
N LEU A 183 -2.85 11.98 5.96
CA LEU A 183 -2.24 11.48 7.18
C LEU A 183 -1.31 10.28 6.91
N ALA A 184 -1.72 9.34 6.04
CA ALA A 184 -0.86 8.23 5.64
C ALA A 184 0.41 8.71 4.92
N ILE A 185 0.31 9.73 4.06
CA ILE A 185 1.49 10.32 3.40
C ILE A 185 2.43 10.94 4.43
N LEU A 186 1.92 11.63 5.45
CA LEU A 186 2.75 12.19 6.52
C LEU A 186 3.39 11.11 7.39
N TYR A 187 2.65 10.05 7.76
CA TYR A 187 3.23 8.92 8.49
C TYR A 187 4.33 8.22 7.70
N SER A 188 4.18 8.07 6.38
CA SER A 188 5.21 7.45 5.56
C SER A 188 6.55 8.18 5.63
N LYS A 189 6.54 9.52 5.75
CA LYS A 189 7.75 10.35 5.76
C LYS A 189 8.34 10.55 7.16
N TYR A 190 7.48 10.74 8.17
CA TYR A 190 7.92 11.24 9.49
C TYR A 190 7.75 10.22 10.61
N LYS A 191 6.76 9.31 10.54
CA LYS A 191 6.48 8.32 11.59
C LYS A 191 6.11 6.94 11.02
N PRO A 192 7.10 6.20 10.49
CA PRO A 192 6.89 4.84 9.95
C PRO A 192 6.19 3.89 10.92
N GLU A 193 6.51 3.96 12.22
CA GLU A 193 6.00 3.05 13.25
C GLU A 193 4.46 3.07 13.34
N LYS A 194 3.83 4.23 13.17
CA LYS A 194 2.37 4.40 13.22
C LYS A 194 1.67 4.09 11.89
N MET A 195 2.42 4.03 10.79
CA MET A 195 1.87 3.85 9.45
C MET A 195 1.09 2.54 9.35
N ARG A 196 1.64 1.46 9.89
CA ARG A 196 1.03 0.13 9.87
C ARG A 196 -0.33 0.10 10.55
N GLU A 197 -0.41 0.60 11.78
CA GLU A 197 -1.64 0.64 12.57
C GLU A 197 -2.73 1.46 11.88
N HIS A 198 -2.34 2.61 11.30
CA HIS A 198 -3.25 3.46 10.55
C HIS A 198 -3.86 2.74 9.33
N LEU A 199 -3.02 2.04 8.56
CA LEU A 199 -3.49 1.31 7.39
C LEU A 199 -4.35 0.10 7.76
N GLU A 200 -3.98 -0.65 8.81
CA GLU A 200 -4.77 -1.80 9.27
C GLU A 200 -6.21 -1.38 9.67
N LEU A 201 -6.38 -0.20 10.27
CA LEU A 201 -7.68 0.33 10.69
C LEU A 201 -8.46 1.02 9.56
N PHE A 202 -7.79 1.78 8.70
CA PHE A 202 -8.47 2.74 7.80
C PHE A 202 -8.27 2.49 6.29
N TRP A 203 -7.73 1.35 5.88
CA TRP A 203 -7.49 1.02 4.45
C TRP A 203 -8.71 1.23 3.53
N SER A 204 -9.94 1.01 4.02
CA SER A 204 -11.17 1.15 3.23
C SER A 204 -11.56 2.61 2.93
N ARG A 205 -11.00 3.58 3.67
CA ARG A 205 -11.32 5.02 3.57
C ARG A 205 -10.14 5.84 3.04
N VAL A 206 -9.17 5.20 2.40
CA VAL A 206 -7.93 5.80 1.90
C VAL A 206 -7.85 5.67 0.38
N ASN A 207 -7.22 6.64 -0.28
CA ASN A 207 -6.84 6.52 -1.68
C ASN A 207 -5.58 5.66 -1.83
N ILE A 208 -5.77 4.36 -2.09
CA ILE A 208 -4.68 3.37 -2.15
C ILE A 208 -3.60 3.73 -3.20
N PRO A 209 -3.91 4.08 -4.46
CA PRO A 209 -2.88 4.44 -5.45
C PRO A 209 -2.01 5.64 -5.07
N LYS A 210 -2.56 6.61 -4.33
CA LYS A 210 -1.77 7.77 -3.86
C LYS A 210 -0.83 7.36 -2.72
N VAL A 211 -1.32 6.55 -1.78
CA VAL A 211 -0.53 6.08 -0.64
C VAL A 211 0.54 5.07 -1.07
N LEU A 212 0.28 4.21 -2.05
CA LEU A 212 1.27 3.28 -2.60
C LEU A 212 2.51 4.02 -3.10
N ARG A 213 2.34 5.10 -3.88
CA ARG A 213 3.45 5.93 -4.35
C ARG A 213 4.24 6.56 -3.21
N ALA A 214 3.56 7.01 -2.15
CA ALA A 214 4.23 7.58 -0.98
C ALA A 214 4.99 6.51 -0.18
N ALA A 215 4.40 5.32 0.00
CA ALA A 215 5.02 4.19 0.70
C ALA A 215 6.23 3.64 -0.07
N GLU A 216 6.18 3.62 -1.40
CA GLU A 216 7.30 3.23 -2.26
C GLU A 216 8.47 4.21 -2.14
N GLN A 217 8.19 5.51 -2.13
CA GLN A 217 9.19 6.56 -1.89
C GLN A 217 9.80 6.49 -0.49
N ALA A 218 9.04 6.03 0.50
CA ALA A 218 9.48 5.86 1.88
C ALA A 218 10.11 4.49 2.17
N HIS A 219 10.14 3.58 1.19
CA HIS A 219 10.64 2.21 1.33
C HIS A 219 10.00 1.40 2.47
N LEU A 220 8.70 1.61 2.71
CA LEU A 220 7.93 0.91 3.75
C LEU A 220 7.36 -0.42 3.22
N TRP A 221 8.22 -1.42 3.05
CA TRP A 221 7.88 -2.64 2.31
C TRP A 221 6.80 -3.49 2.99
N ALA A 222 6.75 -3.54 4.33
CA ALA A 222 5.75 -4.31 5.05
C ALA A 222 4.32 -3.74 4.86
N GLU A 223 4.21 -2.41 4.94
CA GLU A 223 2.97 -1.65 4.76
C GLU A 223 2.55 -1.63 3.29
N LEU A 224 3.51 -1.50 2.38
CA LEU A 224 3.28 -1.47 0.94
C LEU A 224 2.76 -2.82 0.45
N VAL A 225 3.31 -3.94 0.93
CA VAL A 225 2.78 -5.28 0.67
C VAL A 225 1.37 -5.45 1.19
N PHE A 226 1.06 -4.93 2.38
CA PHE A 226 -0.31 -4.94 2.91
C PHE A 226 -1.28 -4.15 2.01
N LEU A 227 -0.86 -2.99 1.49
CA LEU A 227 -1.67 -2.21 0.56
C LEU A 227 -1.92 -2.96 -0.75
N TYR A 228 -0.91 -3.61 -1.33
CA TYR A 228 -1.09 -4.43 -2.53
C TYR A 228 -2.02 -5.63 -2.30
N ASP A 229 -1.96 -6.28 -1.13
CA ASP A 229 -2.88 -7.37 -0.78
C ASP A 229 -4.35 -6.88 -0.73
N LYS A 230 -4.59 -5.70 -0.16
CA LYS A 230 -5.93 -5.08 -0.10
C LYS A 230 -6.39 -4.52 -1.43
N TYR A 231 -5.47 -4.09 -2.29
CA TYR A 231 -5.77 -3.59 -3.62
C TYR A 231 -5.89 -4.70 -4.67
N GLU A 232 -5.75 -5.97 -4.26
CA GLU A 232 -5.78 -7.15 -5.13
C GLU A 232 -4.67 -7.17 -6.20
N GLU A 233 -3.62 -6.36 -6.04
CA GLU A 233 -2.43 -6.36 -6.87
C GLU A 233 -1.39 -7.37 -6.35
N TYR A 234 -1.78 -8.65 -6.34
CA TYR A 234 -0.95 -9.75 -5.82
C TYR A 234 0.39 -9.91 -6.55
N ASP A 235 0.43 -9.55 -7.83
CA ASP A 235 1.64 -9.60 -8.66
C ASP A 235 2.74 -8.68 -8.10
N ASN A 236 2.36 -7.44 -7.77
CA ASN A 236 3.26 -6.44 -7.20
C ASN A 236 3.61 -6.75 -5.74
N ALA A 237 2.67 -7.29 -4.97
CA ALA A 237 2.92 -7.79 -3.62
C ALA A 237 4.00 -8.88 -3.61
N ALA A 238 3.86 -9.90 -4.47
CA ALA A 238 4.81 -11.01 -4.56
C ALA A 238 6.20 -10.54 -4.99
N LEU A 239 6.28 -9.65 -6.00
CA LEU A 239 7.55 -9.07 -6.43
C LEU A 239 8.25 -8.29 -5.31
N THR A 240 7.50 -7.49 -4.56
CA THR A 240 8.05 -6.71 -3.44
C THR A 240 8.58 -7.62 -2.34
N MET A 241 7.82 -8.68 -1.99
CA MET A 241 8.26 -9.68 -1.01
C MET A 241 9.55 -10.40 -1.41
N MET A 242 9.74 -10.60 -2.71
CA MET A 242 10.94 -11.24 -3.25
C MET A 242 12.17 -10.32 -3.27
N GLN A 243 11.98 -9.05 -3.57
CA GLN A 243 13.07 -8.07 -3.59
C GLN A 243 13.51 -7.66 -2.17
N HIS A 244 12.58 -7.69 -1.21
CA HIS A 244 12.82 -7.29 0.18
C HIS A 244 12.44 -8.40 1.19
N PRO A 245 13.21 -9.50 1.25
CA PRO A 245 12.87 -10.68 2.06
C PRO A 245 12.87 -10.47 3.57
N THR A 246 13.69 -9.55 4.08
CA THR A 246 13.91 -9.38 5.52
C THR A 246 12.73 -8.72 6.24
N GLU A 247 12.03 -7.82 5.57
CA GLU A 247 11.01 -6.95 6.20
C GLU A 247 9.58 -7.39 5.87
N SER A 248 9.36 -7.88 4.66
CA SER A 248 8.01 -8.10 4.13
C SER A 248 7.63 -9.59 3.98
N TRP A 249 8.61 -10.51 3.96
CA TRP A 249 8.33 -11.91 3.74
C TRP A 249 7.79 -12.58 5.02
N ARG A 250 6.59 -13.15 4.91
CA ARG A 250 6.01 -14.06 5.89
C ARG A 250 5.54 -15.32 5.17
N GLU A 251 5.94 -16.48 5.67
CA GLU A 251 5.78 -17.74 4.94
C GLU A 251 4.33 -18.02 4.53
N GLN A 252 3.41 -17.99 5.49
CA GLN A 252 2.00 -18.27 5.25
C GLN A 252 1.37 -17.22 4.35
N HIS A 253 1.69 -15.94 4.57
CA HIS A 253 1.16 -14.84 3.77
C HIS A 253 1.63 -14.92 2.31
N PHE A 254 2.91 -15.23 2.06
CA PHE A 254 3.42 -15.41 0.70
C PHE A 254 2.72 -16.55 -0.04
N LYS A 255 2.46 -17.69 0.65
CA LYS A 255 1.73 -18.83 0.08
C LYS A 255 0.30 -18.45 -0.34
N GLU A 256 -0.38 -17.60 0.43
CA GLU A 256 -1.73 -17.12 0.11
C GLU A 256 -1.73 -16.12 -1.05
N VAL A 257 -0.77 -15.19 -1.09
CA VAL A 257 -0.62 -14.19 -2.17
C VAL A 257 -0.30 -14.87 -3.49
N ILE A 258 0.72 -15.75 -3.53
CA ILE A 258 1.18 -16.38 -4.77
C ILE A 258 0.11 -17.29 -5.39
N ALA A 259 -0.79 -17.88 -4.59
CA ALA A 259 -1.89 -18.69 -5.13
C ALA A 259 -2.91 -17.87 -5.95
N LYS A 260 -3.04 -16.56 -5.66
CA LYS A 260 -3.99 -15.66 -6.31
C LYS A 260 -3.41 -14.95 -7.54
N VAL A 261 -2.09 -14.86 -7.65
CA VAL A 261 -1.36 -14.28 -8.79
C VAL A 261 -1.81 -14.94 -10.10
N ALA A 262 -2.02 -14.11 -11.14
CA ALA A 262 -2.41 -14.58 -12.47
C ALA A 262 -1.18 -14.88 -13.35
N ASN A 263 -0.08 -14.15 -13.15
CA ASN A 263 1.11 -14.29 -13.97
C ASN A 263 1.96 -15.50 -13.56
N VAL A 264 1.96 -16.53 -14.41
CA VAL A 264 2.71 -17.78 -14.20
C VAL A 264 4.23 -17.56 -14.18
N GLU A 265 4.76 -16.50 -14.81
CA GLU A 265 6.19 -16.20 -14.75
C GLU A 265 6.68 -15.86 -13.34
N LEU A 266 5.81 -15.24 -12.53
CA LEU A 266 6.11 -14.95 -11.13
C LEU A 266 6.29 -16.22 -10.31
N TYR A 267 5.62 -17.31 -10.67
CA TYR A 267 5.84 -18.60 -9.99
C TYR A 267 7.27 -19.10 -10.19
N TYR A 268 7.82 -19.01 -11.41
CA TYR A 268 9.20 -19.43 -11.67
C TYR A 268 10.22 -18.54 -10.97
N LYS A 269 9.98 -17.23 -10.93
CA LYS A 269 10.82 -16.31 -10.16
C LYS A 269 10.74 -16.62 -8.65
N ALA A 270 9.54 -16.86 -8.13
CA ALA A 270 9.33 -17.25 -6.73
C ALA A 270 10.01 -18.57 -6.39
N MET A 271 9.97 -19.56 -7.28
CA MET A 271 10.71 -20.83 -7.11
C MET A 271 12.22 -20.60 -7.04
N GLN A 272 12.77 -19.73 -7.89
CA GLN A 272 14.19 -19.36 -7.81
C GLN A 272 14.53 -18.70 -6.47
N PHE A 273 13.70 -17.75 -6.01
CA PHE A 273 13.87 -17.11 -4.71
C PHE A 273 13.83 -18.11 -3.54
N TYR A 274 12.87 -19.02 -3.52
CA TYR A 274 12.81 -20.06 -2.48
C TYR A 274 14.01 -21.01 -2.56
N LEU A 275 14.49 -21.33 -3.76
CA LEU A 275 15.67 -22.18 -3.91
C LEU A 275 16.95 -21.49 -3.41
N ASP A 276 17.10 -20.18 -3.64
CA ASP A 276 18.28 -19.43 -3.25
C ASP A 276 18.32 -19.17 -1.73
N TYR A 277 17.17 -18.86 -1.11
CA TYR A 277 17.11 -18.44 0.30
C TYR A 277 16.59 -19.51 1.27
N LYS A 278 15.64 -20.37 0.87
CA LYS A 278 15.00 -21.37 1.75
C LYS A 278 14.66 -22.69 1.02
N PRO A 279 15.68 -23.50 0.68
CA PRO A 279 15.48 -24.75 -0.07
C PRO A 279 14.47 -25.73 0.57
N LEU A 280 14.44 -25.83 1.90
CA LEU A 280 13.60 -26.83 2.59
C LEU A 280 12.09 -26.57 2.44
N LEU A 281 11.67 -25.32 2.25
CA LEU A 281 10.25 -24.92 2.20
C LEU A 281 9.67 -24.95 0.77
N ILE A 282 10.48 -25.30 -0.23
CA ILE A 282 10.05 -25.28 -1.63
C ILE A 282 8.94 -26.30 -1.92
N ASN A 283 8.95 -27.44 -1.22
CA ASN A 283 7.95 -28.49 -1.41
C ASN A 283 6.54 -28.03 -1.04
N ASP A 284 6.41 -27.25 0.04
CA ASP A 284 5.13 -26.70 0.46
C ASP A 284 4.63 -25.63 -0.51
N LEU A 285 5.54 -24.81 -1.05
CA LEU A 285 5.19 -23.83 -2.08
C LEU A 285 4.68 -24.54 -3.35
N LEU A 286 5.37 -25.59 -3.79
CA LEU A 286 5.00 -26.37 -4.97
C LEU A 286 3.66 -27.08 -4.79
N ALA A 287 3.32 -27.52 -3.58
CA ALA A 287 2.01 -28.12 -3.28
C ALA A 287 0.86 -27.12 -3.52
N VAL A 288 1.02 -25.87 -3.10
CA VAL A 288 0.01 -24.81 -3.32
C VAL A 288 -0.10 -24.44 -4.80
N LEU A 289 1.02 -24.39 -5.52
CA LEU A 289 1.07 -24.02 -6.93
C LEU A 289 0.64 -25.14 -7.90
N SER A 290 0.52 -26.37 -7.42
CA SER A 290 0.27 -27.57 -8.23
C SER A 290 -0.87 -27.44 -9.26
N PRO A 291 -2.07 -26.88 -8.94
CA PRO A 291 -3.18 -26.83 -9.89
C PRO A 291 -2.95 -25.92 -11.12
N ARG A 292 -2.04 -24.94 -11.03
CA ARG A 292 -1.83 -23.91 -12.07
C ARG A 292 -0.43 -23.97 -12.71
N LEU A 293 0.43 -24.84 -12.22
CA LEU A 293 1.83 -24.89 -12.64
C LEU A 293 2.02 -25.84 -13.83
N ASP A 294 2.82 -25.43 -14.82
CA ASP A 294 3.30 -26.35 -15.85
C ASP A 294 4.42 -27.23 -15.28
N HIS A 295 4.07 -28.48 -14.99
CA HIS A 295 4.98 -29.45 -14.39
C HIS A 295 6.16 -29.83 -15.30
N SER A 296 5.98 -29.85 -16.63
CA SER A 296 7.06 -30.19 -17.55
C SER A 296 8.15 -29.13 -17.54
N ARG A 297 7.74 -27.85 -17.57
CA ARG A 297 8.67 -26.72 -17.47
C ARG A 297 9.36 -26.65 -16.10
N THR A 298 8.64 -26.94 -15.02
CA THR A 298 9.19 -26.97 -13.66
C THR A 298 10.26 -28.05 -13.50
N VAL A 299 10.02 -29.26 -14.02
CA VAL A 299 11.04 -30.33 -14.01
C VAL A 299 12.28 -29.94 -14.81
N GLN A 300 12.12 -29.34 -15.99
CA GLN A 300 13.25 -28.85 -16.78
C GLN A 300 14.04 -27.75 -16.04
N PHE A 301 13.36 -26.87 -15.32
CA PHE A 301 13.99 -25.83 -14.50
C PHE A 301 14.87 -26.44 -13.40
N PHE A 302 14.33 -27.37 -12.61
CA PHE A 302 15.10 -28.06 -11.56
C PHE A 302 16.19 -28.98 -12.12
N SER A 303 15.99 -29.56 -13.30
CA SER A 303 17.00 -30.38 -13.99
C SER A 303 18.22 -29.57 -14.40
N LYS A 304 18.02 -28.37 -14.96
CA LYS A 304 19.12 -27.44 -15.27
C LYS A 304 19.90 -27.03 -14.03
N LEU A 305 19.21 -26.84 -12.90
CA LEU A 305 19.81 -26.41 -11.64
C LEU A 305 20.38 -27.58 -10.81
N LYS A 306 20.23 -28.83 -11.25
CA LYS A 306 20.68 -30.06 -10.55
C LYS A 306 20.14 -30.21 -9.12
N HIS A 307 19.04 -29.54 -8.78
CA HIS A 307 18.39 -29.60 -7.46
C HIS A 307 17.14 -30.52 -7.45
N ILE A 308 17.03 -31.44 -8.42
CA ILE A 308 15.90 -32.35 -8.54
C ILE A 308 15.63 -33.18 -7.26
N PRO A 309 16.62 -33.64 -6.47
CA PRO A 309 16.33 -34.46 -5.27
C PRO A 309 15.48 -33.74 -4.23
N LEU A 310 15.56 -32.41 -4.16
CA LEU A 310 14.83 -31.58 -3.21
C LEU A 310 13.30 -31.64 -3.42
N ILE A 311 12.86 -31.84 -4.66
CA ILE A 311 11.45 -31.87 -5.07
C ILE A 311 10.83 -33.27 -5.08
N LYS A 312 11.52 -34.28 -4.53
CA LYS A 312 11.02 -35.67 -4.45
C LYS A 312 9.60 -35.81 -3.88
N PRO A 313 9.22 -35.20 -2.75
CA PRO A 313 7.86 -35.36 -2.21
C PRO A 313 6.82 -34.70 -3.12
N TYR A 314 7.17 -33.60 -3.80
CA TYR A 314 6.31 -32.96 -4.79
C TYR A 314 6.10 -33.86 -6.03
N LEU A 315 7.17 -34.44 -6.58
CA LEU A 315 7.06 -35.33 -7.75
C LEU A 315 6.16 -36.53 -7.48
N LYS A 316 6.21 -37.11 -6.26
CA LYS A 316 5.31 -38.21 -5.85
C LYS A 316 3.84 -37.78 -5.79
N GLN A 317 3.55 -36.55 -5.35
CA GLN A 317 2.18 -36.03 -5.29
C GLN A 317 1.60 -35.75 -6.67
N VAL A 318 2.42 -35.24 -7.59
CA VAL A 318 2.00 -34.85 -8.95
C VAL A 318 2.02 -36.03 -9.93
N GLN A 319 2.59 -37.17 -9.51
CA GLN A 319 2.69 -38.37 -10.33
C GLN A 319 1.35 -38.86 -10.90
N ASN A 320 0.24 -38.59 -10.19
CA ASN A 320 -1.13 -38.89 -10.64
C ASN A 320 -1.49 -38.30 -12.01
N LEU A 321 -0.84 -37.21 -12.45
CA LEU A 321 -1.09 -36.58 -13.74
C LEU A 321 -0.41 -37.30 -14.92
N ASN A 322 0.39 -38.35 -14.67
CA ASN A 322 1.06 -39.20 -15.66
C ASN A 322 1.80 -38.39 -16.75
N ASN A 323 2.59 -37.39 -16.34
CA ASN A 323 3.36 -36.54 -17.24
C ASN A 323 4.75 -37.17 -17.50
N LYS A 324 5.13 -37.26 -18.78
CA LYS A 324 6.41 -37.81 -19.24
C LYS A 324 7.63 -37.23 -18.52
N ALA A 325 7.71 -35.90 -18.41
CA ALA A 325 8.86 -35.24 -17.79
C ALA A 325 8.99 -35.60 -16.29
N ILE A 326 7.86 -35.74 -15.59
CA ILE A 326 7.82 -36.08 -14.16
C ILE A 326 8.28 -37.53 -13.96
N ASN A 327 7.71 -38.46 -14.74
CA ASN A 327 8.05 -39.87 -14.65
C ASN A 327 9.53 -40.11 -14.99
N GLU A 328 10.06 -39.45 -16.03
CA GLU A 328 11.48 -39.54 -16.38
C GLU A 328 12.39 -38.97 -15.30
N ALA A 329 12.08 -37.78 -14.76
CA ALA A 329 12.87 -37.17 -13.71
C ALA A 329 12.80 -37.97 -12.40
N LEU A 330 11.63 -38.50 -12.04
CA LEU A 330 11.47 -39.35 -10.87
C LEU A 330 12.22 -40.67 -11.04
N ASN A 331 12.15 -41.30 -12.21
CA ASN A 331 12.90 -42.52 -12.50
C ASN A 331 14.41 -42.27 -12.47
N GLN A 332 14.88 -41.16 -13.03
CA GLN A 332 16.29 -40.74 -12.94
C GLN A 332 16.71 -40.49 -11.49
N LEU A 333 15.88 -39.82 -10.70
CA LEU A 333 16.14 -39.61 -9.27
C LEU A 333 16.25 -40.91 -8.49
N LEU A 334 15.32 -41.84 -8.70
CA LEU A 334 15.32 -43.14 -8.03
C LEU A 334 16.54 -43.99 -8.41
N ILE A 335 17.09 -43.77 -9.62
CA ILE A 335 18.36 -44.38 -10.06
C ILE A 335 19.56 -43.66 -9.42
N ASP A 336 19.56 -42.33 -9.36
CA ASP A 336 20.67 -41.51 -8.87
C ASP A 336 20.81 -41.48 -7.34
N GLU A 337 19.71 -41.49 -6.58
CA GLU A 337 19.72 -41.52 -5.10
C GLU A 337 20.45 -42.76 -4.55
N GLN A 338 20.46 -43.86 -5.33
CA GLN A 338 21.22 -45.05 -4.98
C GLN A 338 22.74 -44.87 -5.02
N ARG A 339 23.28 -43.86 -5.71
CA ARG A 339 24.71 -43.56 -5.65
C ARG A 339 25.14 -42.95 -4.32
N CYS A 340 24.24 -42.31 -3.58
CA CYS A 340 24.59 -41.46 -2.44
C CYS A 340 24.25 -42.08 -1.08
N LEU A 341 23.19 -42.89 -0.98
CA LEU A 341 22.76 -43.53 0.26
C LEU A 341 22.50 -45.02 0.00
N ARG A 342 23.23 -45.88 0.70
CA ARG A 342 23.08 -47.36 0.69
C ARG A 342 21.72 -47.79 1.29
N VAL A 343 20.60 -47.35 0.72
CA VAL A 343 19.26 -47.73 1.16
C VAL A 343 18.65 -48.66 0.11
N GLN A 344 18.42 -49.91 0.51
CA GLN A 344 17.94 -51.01 -0.34
C GLN A 344 16.44 -50.89 -0.71
N GLU A 345 15.75 -49.79 -0.39
CA GLU A 345 14.28 -49.73 -0.39
C GLU A 345 13.63 -49.12 -1.65
N ASP A 346 14.38 -48.49 -2.56
CA ASP A 346 13.77 -47.71 -3.65
C ASP A 346 13.39 -48.52 -4.92
N HIS A 347 13.71 -49.83 -5.01
CA HIS A 347 13.31 -50.68 -6.14
C HIS A 347 11.79 -50.94 -6.19
N ALA A 348 11.16 -51.07 -5.02
CA ALA A 348 9.71 -51.26 -4.92
C ALA A 348 8.95 -49.97 -5.30
N GLY A 349 9.49 -48.81 -4.91
CA GLY A 349 8.97 -47.50 -5.29
C GLY A 349 9.06 -47.25 -6.80
N LEU A 350 10.19 -47.59 -7.42
CA LEU A 350 10.35 -47.50 -8.88
C LEU A 350 9.38 -48.42 -9.62
N ARG A 351 9.21 -49.67 -9.14
CA ARG A 351 8.28 -50.62 -9.74
C ARG A 351 6.83 -50.17 -9.62
N ALA A 352 6.38 -49.73 -8.44
CA ALA A 352 5.02 -49.22 -8.26
C ALA A 352 4.75 -47.95 -9.10
N SER A 353 5.76 -47.09 -9.23
CA SER A 353 5.75 -45.90 -10.09
C SER A 353 5.56 -46.26 -11.57
N ILE A 354 6.33 -47.22 -12.07
CA ILE A 354 6.27 -47.72 -13.45
C ILE A 354 4.96 -48.48 -13.73
N ASP A 355 4.51 -49.32 -12.79
CA ASP A 355 3.31 -50.15 -12.96
C ASP A 355 2.03 -49.29 -12.96
N SER A 356 2.05 -48.12 -12.30
CA SER A 356 0.89 -47.22 -12.21
C SER A 356 0.85 -46.14 -13.30
N HIS A 357 2.01 -45.78 -13.87
CA HIS A 357 2.14 -44.64 -14.78
C HIS A 357 3.03 -45.00 -15.98
N ASP A 358 2.41 -45.12 -17.16
CA ASP A 358 2.98 -45.67 -18.39
C ASP A 358 3.59 -44.62 -19.34
N ASN A 359 3.47 -43.33 -19.04
CA ASN A 359 3.96 -42.25 -19.90
C ASN A 359 5.43 -41.92 -19.60
N PHE A 360 6.39 -42.70 -20.11
CA PHE A 360 7.83 -42.42 -20.06
C PHE A 360 8.61 -43.19 -21.16
N ASP A 361 9.85 -42.81 -21.45
CA ASP A 361 10.66 -43.51 -22.44
C ASP A 361 11.20 -44.87 -21.93
N ASN A 362 10.37 -45.90 -22.08
CA ASN A 362 10.64 -47.29 -21.68
C ASN A 362 11.99 -47.84 -22.19
N ILE A 363 12.39 -47.44 -23.40
CA ILE A 363 13.58 -47.97 -24.08
C ILE A 363 14.86 -47.38 -23.53
N SER A 364 14.93 -46.05 -23.40
CA SER A 364 16.12 -45.36 -22.89
C SER A 364 16.35 -45.69 -21.42
N LEU A 365 15.29 -45.75 -20.63
CA LEU A 365 15.34 -46.17 -19.24
C LEU A 365 15.85 -47.61 -19.10
N ALA A 366 15.32 -48.54 -19.91
CA ALA A 366 15.76 -49.94 -19.86
C ALA A 366 17.24 -50.12 -20.25
N GLN A 367 17.74 -49.36 -21.21
CA GLN A 367 19.17 -49.35 -21.60
C GLN A 367 20.07 -48.77 -20.49
N GLN A 368 19.61 -47.76 -19.76
CA GLN A 368 20.35 -47.22 -18.61
C GLN A 368 20.41 -48.22 -17.45
N LEU A 369 19.29 -48.91 -17.18
CA LEU A 369 19.19 -49.92 -16.13
C LEU A 369 19.98 -51.22 -16.44
N GLU A 370 20.18 -51.56 -17.72
CA GLU A 370 20.99 -52.72 -18.13
C GLU A 370 22.43 -52.65 -17.62
N ASN A 371 23.01 -51.45 -17.58
CA ASN A 371 24.39 -51.23 -17.16
C ASN A 371 24.55 -51.06 -15.64
N HIS A 372 23.47 -51.20 -14.87
CA HIS A 372 23.52 -50.97 -13.42
C HIS A 372 24.11 -52.18 -12.67
N PRO A 373 24.96 -51.98 -11.63
CA PRO A 373 25.60 -53.08 -10.90
C PRO A 373 24.64 -53.96 -10.08
N LEU A 374 23.43 -53.48 -9.79
CA LEU A 374 22.44 -54.22 -9.00
C LEU A 374 21.53 -55.09 -9.86
N VAL A 375 21.32 -56.33 -9.40
CA VAL A 375 20.49 -57.33 -10.08
C VAL A 375 19.01 -56.91 -10.12
N GLU A 376 18.49 -56.23 -9.09
CA GLU A 376 17.07 -55.83 -9.03
C GLU A 376 16.70 -54.78 -10.08
N PHE A 377 17.58 -53.83 -10.38
CA PHE A 377 17.35 -52.89 -11.49
C PHE A 377 17.49 -53.53 -12.87
N ARG A 378 18.39 -54.51 -13.02
CA ARG A 378 18.46 -55.30 -14.25
C ARG A 378 17.23 -56.18 -14.44
N ARG A 379 16.58 -56.65 -13.36
CA ARG A 379 15.24 -57.28 -13.43
C ARG A 379 14.16 -56.31 -13.88
N ILE A 380 14.15 -55.07 -13.38
CA ILE A 380 13.22 -54.01 -13.82
C ILE A 380 13.47 -53.67 -15.31
N SER A 381 14.73 -53.59 -15.75
CA SER A 381 15.09 -53.45 -17.17
C SER A 381 14.53 -54.59 -18.03
N ALA A 382 14.71 -55.84 -17.59
CA ALA A 382 14.17 -57.00 -18.29
C ALA A 382 12.62 -56.97 -18.35
N TYR A 383 11.96 -56.49 -17.29
CA TYR A 383 10.51 -56.27 -17.25
C TYR A 383 10.04 -55.16 -18.21
N LEU A 384 10.75 -54.03 -18.28
CA LEU A 384 10.48 -52.95 -19.23
C LEU A 384 10.64 -53.40 -20.69
N PHE A 385 11.72 -54.14 -21.01
CA PHE A 385 11.92 -54.73 -22.34
C PHE A 385 10.84 -55.76 -22.70
N LYS A 386 10.34 -56.51 -21.70
CA LYS A 386 9.21 -57.44 -21.84
C LYS A 386 7.94 -56.69 -22.25
N GLY A 387 7.59 -55.63 -21.51
CA GLY A 387 6.40 -54.81 -21.77
C GLY A 387 6.38 -54.16 -23.16
N ASN A 388 7.55 -53.83 -23.72
CA ASN A 388 7.69 -53.19 -25.03
C ASN A 388 8.01 -54.16 -26.19
N ASN A 389 7.65 -55.44 -26.06
CA ASN A 389 7.82 -56.49 -27.07
C ASN A 389 9.28 -56.76 -27.54
N ARG A 390 10.30 -56.32 -26.79
CA ARG A 390 11.73 -56.57 -27.09
C ARG A 390 12.25 -57.78 -26.32
N TRP A 391 11.71 -58.94 -26.68
CA TRP A 391 11.96 -60.22 -26.03
C TRP A 391 13.42 -60.67 -26.06
N LYS A 392 14.14 -60.39 -27.16
CA LYS A 392 15.54 -60.83 -27.35
C LYS A 392 16.49 -60.21 -26.33
N GLN A 393 16.38 -58.89 -26.11
CA GLN A 393 17.23 -58.15 -25.16
C GLN A 393 16.90 -58.55 -23.72
N SER A 394 15.61 -58.72 -23.39
CA SER A 394 15.17 -59.22 -22.08
C SER A 394 15.74 -60.62 -21.75
N ILE A 395 15.76 -61.54 -22.72
CA ILE A 395 16.33 -62.88 -22.55
C ILE A 395 17.85 -62.84 -22.37
N GLU A 396 18.56 -61.99 -23.11
CA GLU A 396 20.03 -61.84 -22.98
C GLU A 396 20.44 -61.28 -21.61
N LEU A 397 19.70 -60.31 -21.09
CA LEU A 397 19.85 -59.77 -19.74
C LEU A 397 19.61 -60.84 -18.67
N CYS A 398 18.49 -61.57 -18.75
CA CYS A 398 18.18 -62.63 -17.80
C CYS A 398 19.20 -63.79 -17.81
N LYS A 399 19.80 -64.07 -18.99
CA LYS A 399 20.90 -65.04 -19.13
C LYS A 399 22.20 -64.55 -18.47
N LYS A 400 22.56 -63.27 -18.64
CA LYS A 400 23.73 -62.67 -17.97
C LYS A 400 23.59 -62.71 -16.44
N ASP A 401 22.37 -62.53 -15.92
CA ASP A 401 22.14 -62.44 -14.47
C ASP A 401 21.78 -63.78 -13.80
N LYS A 402 21.83 -64.90 -14.55
CA LYS A 402 21.50 -66.26 -14.09
C LYS A 402 20.13 -66.35 -13.39
N LEU A 403 19.17 -65.56 -13.87
CA LEU A 403 17.82 -65.46 -13.31
C LEU A 403 16.84 -66.37 -14.04
N TYR A 404 16.89 -67.65 -13.71
CA TYR A 404 16.09 -68.68 -14.39
C TYR A 404 14.57 -68.53 -14.18
N LYS A 405 14.12 -68.06 -13.00
CA LYS A 405 12.68 -67.87 -12.72
C LYS A 405 12.02 -66.80 -13.59
N VAL A 406 12.66 -65.63 -13.73
CA VAL A 406 12.17 -64.53 -14.58
C VAL A 406 12.30 -64.89 -16.06
N SER A 407 13.37 -65.61 -16.43
CA SER A 407 13.54 -66.15 -17.79
C SER A 407 12.38 -67.06 -18.21
N ILE A 408 11.91 -67.92 -17.30
CA ILE A 408 10.79 -68.84 -17.55
C ILE A 408 9.48 -68.07 -17.71
N GLU A 409 9.19 -67.07 -16.87
CA GLU A 409 7.99 -66.22 -17.01
C GLU A 409 7.99 -65.38 -18.30
N VAL A 410 9.16 -64.88 -18.73
CA VAL A 410 9.30 -64.18 -20.01
C VAL A 410 9.05 -65.14 -21.17
N PHE A 411 9.61 -66.36 -21.11
CA PHE A 411 9.44 -67.40 -22.12
C PHE A 411 7.98 -67.88 -22.23
N LEU A 412 7.29 -68.06 -21.09
CA LEU A 412 5.86 -68.40 -21.05
C LEU A 412 4.98 -67.33 -21.69
N SER A 413 5.25 -66.03 -21.45
CA SER A 413 4.49 -64.95 -22.10
C SER A 413 4.70 -64.90 -23.62
N ILE A 414 5.91 -65.22 -24.11
CA ILE A 414 6.21 -65.33 -25.55
C ILE A 414 5.43 -66.49 -26.17
N VAL A 415 5.42 -67.66 -25.51
CA VAL A 415 4.70 -68.84 -25.98
C VAL A 415 3.19 -68.60 -26.02
N TYR A 416 2.62 -67.97 -24.99
CA TYR A 416 1.19 -67.61 -24.97
C TYR A 416 0.83 -66.54 -26.04
N GLY A 417 1.65 -65.51 -26.22
CA GLY A 417 1.42 -64.48 -27.25
C GLY A 417 1.55 -65.00 -28.69
N LEU A 418 2.52 -65.89 -28.92
CA LEU A 418 2.66 -66.60 -30.20
C LEU A 418 1.49 -67.57 -30.44
N PHE A 419 0.99 -68.27 -29.41
CA PHE A 419 -0.17 -69.15 -29.54
C PHE A 419 -1.44 -68.39 -29.94
N HIS A 420 -1.66 -67.20 -29.37
CA HIS A 420 -2.85 -66.39 -29.66
C HIS A 420 -2.82 -65.75 -31.05
N THR A 421 -1.63 -65.33 -31.51
CA THR A 421 -1.42 -64.83 -32.90
C THR A 421 -1.49 -65.97 -33.92
N SER A 422 -1.04 -67.18 -33.57
CA SER A 422 -1.18 -68.38 -34.40
C SER A 422 -2.64 -68.82 -34.53
N GLN A 423 -3.44 -68.73 -33.46
CA GLN A 423 -4.88 -69.05 -33.51
C GLN A 423 -5.68 -68.07 -34.37
N GLN A 424 -5.36 -66.78 -34.36
CA GLN A 424 -5.99 -65.81 -35.26
C GLN A 424 -5.62 -66.04 -36.73
N PHE A 425 -4.42 -66.53 -37.00
CA PHE A 425 -3.98 -66.86 -38.36
C PHE A 425 -4.64 -68.13 -38.92
N PHE A 426 -5.15 -69.02 -38.06
CA PHE A 426 -5.84 -70.26 -38.44
C PHE A 426 -7.38 -70.13 -38.50
N LEU A 427 -7.92 -68.96 -38.12
CA LEU A 427 -9.36 -68.67 -38.08
C LEU A 427 -9.80 -67.66 -39.17
N MET A 428 -8.94 -67.38 -40.16
CA MET A 428 -9.25 -66.54 -41.32
C MET A 428 -9.31 -67.34 -42.61
#